data_AF-A0A749C0I5-F1
#
_entry.id   AF-A0A749C0I5-F1
#
_cell.length_a   1.000
_cell.length_b   1.000
_cell.length_c   1.000
_cell.angle_alpha   90.00
_cell.angle_beta   90.00
_cell.angle_gamma   90.00
#
_symmetry.space_group_name_H-M   'P 1'
#
loop_
_entity.id
_entity.type
_entity.pdbx_description
1 polymer ?
#
loop_
_entity_poly.entity_id
_entity_poly.type
_entity_poly.pdbx_seq_one_letter_code
_entity_poly.pdbx_strand_id
1 'polypeptide(L)' 'MRALPVERHMIYFLQTGHDIIVIRILSQHQDAGRHLNWQ' A
#
# COMPACT_ATOMS: atom_id res chain seq x y z
N MET A 1 8.75 2.33 -2.56
CA MET A 1 7.29 2.09 -2.65
C MET A 1 6.68 2.45 -1.31
N ARG A 2 5.70 3.37 -1.27
CA ARG A 2 5.04 3.78 -0.02
C ARG A 2 3.64 3.16 0.03
N ALA A 3 3.18 2.88 1.24
CA ALA A 3 1.84 2.36 1.51
C ALA A 3 1.15 3.25 2.53
N LEU A 4 -0.12 3.58 2.30
CA LEU A 4 -0.97 4.28 3.27
C LEU A 4 -2.15 3.37 3.62
N PRO A 5 -2.36 3.07 4.91
CA PRO A 5 -3.58 2.41 5.35
C PRO A 5 -4.75 3.39 5.30
N VAL A 6 -5.81 3.02 4.61
CA VAL A 6 -7.08 3.75 4.57
C VAL A 6 -8.20 2.76 4.89
N GLU A 7 -8.82 2.91 6.06
CA GLU A 7 -9.83 2.00 6.60
C GLU A 7 -9.37 0.53 6.60
N ARG A 8 -9.77 -0.25 5.59
CA ARG A 8 -9.45 -1.68 5.37
C ARG A 8 -8.73 -1.92 4.05
N HIS A 9 -8.12 -0.88 3.48
CA HIS A 9 -7.41 -0.94 2.21
C HIS A 9 -6.01 -0.36 2.36
N MET A 10 -5.07 -0.93 1.60
CA MET A 10 -3.70 -0.44 1.47
C MET A 10 -3.54 0.14 0.08
N ILE A 11 -3.11 1.40 0.02
CA ILE A 11 -2.84 2.10 -1.23
C ILE A 11 -1.33 2.12 -1.45
N TYR A 12 -0.87 1.52 -2.54
CA TYR A 12 0.52 1.58 -2.97
C TYR A 12 0.67 2.62 -4.07
N PHE A 13 1.59 3.54 -3.84
CA PHE A 13 1.84 4.63 -4.77
C PHE A 13 3.33 4.94 -4.89
N LEU A 14 3.66 5.57 -6.02
CA LEU A 14 4.88 6.32 -6.20
C LEU A 14 4.56 7.79 -6.10
N GLN A 15 5.45 8.52 -5.44
CA GLN A 15 5.39 9.96 -5.36
C GLN A 15 6.56 10.52 -6.16
N THR A 16 6.26 11.40 -7.11
CA THR A 16 7.25 12.24 -7.80
C THR A 16 7.23 13.63 -7.16
N GLY A 17 8.01 14.58 -7.70
CA GLY A 17 8.07 15.93 -7.14
C GLY A 17 6.72 16.66 -7.08
N HIS A 18 5.79 16.34 -8.00
CA HIS A 18 4.49 17.03 -8.10
C HIS A 18 3.30 16.08 -8.18
N ASP A 19 3.52 14.79 -8.45
CA ASP A 19 2.44 13.84 -8.72
C ASP A 19 2.47 12.64 -7.78
N ILE A 20 1.29 12.08 -7.54
CA ILE A 20 1.10 10.79 -6.88
C ILE A 20 0.50 9.83 -7.91
N ILE A 21 1.21 8.75 -8.18
CA ILE A 21 0.77 7.69 -9.09
C ILE A 21 0.34 6.49 -8.26
N VAL A 22 -0.95 6.19 -8.25
CA VAL A 22 -1.51 5.01 -7.58
C VAL A 22 -1.29 3.79 -8.46
N ILE A 23 -0.58 2.79 -7.94
CA ILE A 23 -0.21 1.57 -8.66
C ILE A 23 -1.11 0.41 -8.27
N ARG A 24 -1.56 0.37 -7.02
CA ARG A 24 -2.40 -0.71 -6.52
C ARG A 24 -3.22 -0.28 -5.30
N ILE A 25 -4.45 -0.74 -5.24
CA ILE A 25 -5.30 -0.68 -4.05
C ILE A 25 -5.64 -2.12 -3.70
N LEU A 26 -5.29 -2.55 -2.50
CA LEU A 26 -5.61 -3.88 -1.98
C LEU A 26 -6.51 -3.74 -0.77
N SER A 27 -7.39 -4.70 -0.53
CA SER A 27 -7.91 -4.89 0.83
C SER A 27 -6.77 -5.34 1.74
N GLN A 28 -6.77 -4.90 3.00
CA GLN A 28 -5.82 -5.32 4.02
C GLN A 28 -5.80 -6.85 4.18
N HIS A 29 -6.94 -7.52 3.96
CA HIS A 29 -7.02 -8.98 3.97
C HIS A 29 -6.20 -9.64 2.85
N GLN A 30 -5.95 -8.94 1.74
CA GLN A 30 -5.13 -9.41 0.63
C GLN A 30 -3.64 -9.10 0.82
N ASP A 31 -3.30 -8.19 1.74
CA ASP A 31 -1.90 -7.86 2.09
C ASP A 31 -1.34 -8.75 3.22
N ALA A 32 -2.14 -9.68 3.74
CA ALA A 32 -1.75 -10.59 4.84
C ALA A 32 -0.51 -11.45 4.52
N GLY A 33 -0.18 -11.68 3.24
CA GLY A 33 1.01 -12.42 2.83
C GLY A 33 2.34 -11.72 3.12
N ARG A 34 2.32 -10.39 3.37
CA ARG A 34 3.53 -9.58 3.58
C ARG A 34 3.87 -9.35 5.06
N HIS A 35 2.92 -9.61 5.96
CA HIS A 35 3.09 -9.50 7.41
C HIS A 35 3.88 -10.65 8.05
N LEU A 36 4.20 -11.72 7.32
CA LEU A 36 4.99 -12.86 7.83
C LEU A 36 6.49 -12.54 8.04
N ASN A 37 7.00 -11.43 7.49
CA ASN A 37 8.41 -11.04 7.59
C ASN A 37 8.67 -9.85 8.54
N TRP A 38 7.71 -9.48 9.39
CA TRP A 38 7.88 -8.47 10.43
C TRP A 38 7.98 -9.12 11.82
N GLN A 39 9.04 -9.92 12.02
CA GLN A 39 9.60 -10.09 13.36
C GLN A 39 10.53 -8.93 13.68
#